data_AF-A0A287BDV6-F1
#
_entry.id   AF-A0A287BDV6-F1
#
_cell.length_a   1.000
_cell.length_b   1.000
_cell.length_c   1.000
_cell.angle_alpha   90.00
_cell.angle_beta   90.00
_cell.angle_gamma   90.00
#
_symmetry.space_group_name_H-M   'P 1'
#
loop_
_entity.id
_entity.type
_entity.pdbx_description
1 polymer ?
#
loop_
_entity_poly.entity_id
_entity_poly.type
_entity_poly.pdbx_seq_one_letter_code
_entity_poly.pdbx_strand_id
1 'polypeptide(L)'
;MKKLRNHPQSNQQENSPKTVNTDTDLCSQTDLEFKREIVKILKEFREDMNSNADTLRKELENIRRSQEKLEHSFAEMQTELGAVKTRMNNAEERISDMEDRIMEITQSGQQTGNQMKKHETNIRDLWDNINRANLCIIGIPEGVEKDKGMENIFEEIINGNFPNLKDTGFKIQEAQRAPNKLNPNRPTPRHIIIKMAKVSDKERILKAARENQNVTYKGTPIRISADFSTETLQARREWQETFKALKGKNMQPRILYPARISFKIEGEIKIFPNKQKLKEYSNTKPRLKEILKGLLETEKKGRKGKKKEKKKKRRRGRTRTEETAIREQSLK
;
A
#
# COMPACT_ATOMS: atom_id res chain seq x y z
N MET A 1 -28.66 -36.04 -0.72
CA MET A 1 -27.92 -37.32 -0.87
C MET A 1 -27.33 -37.71 0.49
N LYS A 2 -27.55 -38.97 0.89
CA LYS A 2 -26.90 -39.75 1.97
C LYS A 2 -27.16 -39.27 3.41
N LYS A 3 -28.13 -39.84 4.15
CA LYS A 3 -28.12 -41.12 4.91
C LYS A 3 -26.86 -41.35 5.75
N LEU A 4 -27.07 -41.45 7.06
CA LEU A 4 -26.43 -42.33 8.07
C LEU A 4 -27.07 -41.95 9.42
N ARG A 5 -28.16 -42.59 9.87
CA ARG A 5 -28.20 -43.88 10.60
C ARG A 5 -27.06 -43.99 11.60
N ASN A 6 -27.40 -43.85 12.89
CA ASN A 6 -26.98 -44.77 13.96
C ASN A 6 -27.81 -44.51 15.23
N HIS A 7 -28.69 -45.47 15.53
CA HIS A 7 -29.20 -45.72 16.87
C HIS A 7 -28.08 -46.31 17.72
N PRO A 8 -27.97 -45.94 19.00
CA PRO A 8 -27.51 -46.84 20.04
C PRO A 8 -28.74 -47.45 20.72
N GLN A 9 -28.91 -48.76 20.57
CA GLN A 9 -29.75 -49.57 21.45
C GLN A 9 -29.18 -49.47 22.87
N SER A 10 -29.94 -48.87 23.78
CA SER A 10 -29.73 -49.00 25.21
C SER A 10 -30.69 -50.08 25.71
N ASN A 11 -30.16 -51.30 25.88
CA ASN A 11 -30.77 -52.36 26.64
C ASN A 11 -31.19 -51.82 28.01
N GLN A 12 -32.49 -51.69 28.23
CA GLN A 12 -33.05 -51.81 29.57
C GLN A 12 -33.82 -53.11 29.61
N GLN A 13 -33.27 -53.99 30.42
CA GLN A 13 -33.72 -55.31 30.73
C GLN A 13 -35.08 -55.19 31.45
N GLU A 14 -36.18 -55.41 30.73
CA GLU A 14 -37.48 -55.66 31.32
C GLU A 14 -37.41 -57.00 32.09
N ASN A 15 -36.94 -56.94 33.33
CA ASN A 15 -37.25 -57.96 34.31
C ASN A 15 -38.71 -57.77 34.72
N SER A 16 -39.63 -58.25 33.87
CA SER A 16 -41.00 -58.50 34.29
C SER A 16 -40.96 -59.65 35.31
N PRO A 17 -41.38 -59.46 36.58
CA PRO A 17 -41.66 -60.60 37.43
C PRO A 17 -42.84 -61.31 36.79
N LYS A 18 -42.64 -62.58 36.41
CA LYS A 18 -43.74 -63.49 36.10
C LYS A 18 -44.62 -63.58 37.35
N THR A 19 -45.64 -62.74 37.43
CA THR A 19 -46.80 -63.02 38.27
C THR A 19 -47.47 -64.24 37.63
N VAL A 20 -47.17 -65.40 38.20
CA VAL A 20 -47.98 -66.59 38.05
C VAL A 20 -49.35 -66.23 38.61
N ASN A 21 -50.21 -65.71 37.73
CA ASN A 21 -51.64 -65.66 38.00
C ASN A 21 -52.07 -67.12 38.05
N THR A 22 -52.19 -67.66 39.25
CA THR A 22 -52.98 -68.85 39.47
C THR A 22 -54.40 -68.49 39.06
N ASP A 23 -54.75 -68.84 37.82
CA ASP A 23 -56.13 -68.89 37.36
C ASP A 23 -56.86 -69.84 38.31
N THR A 24 -57.39 -69.26 39.38
CA THR A 24 -58.20 -70.00 40.34
C THR A 24 -59.53 -70.15 39.62
N ASP A 25 -59.78 -71.37 39.16
CA ASP A 25 -60.96 -71.75 38.39
C ASP A 25 -62.22 -71.28 39.13
N LEU A 26 -62.78 -70.16 38.66
CA LEU A 26 -63.90 -69.44 39.27
C LEU A 26 -65.23 -70.20 39.22
N CYS A 27 -65.22 -71.43 38.70
CA CYS A 27 -66.42 -72.21 38.44
C CYS A 27 -66.91 -73.05 39.64
N SER A 28 -66.19 -73.07 40.77
CA SER A 28 -66.54 -73.96 41.92
C SER A 28 -66.43 -73.36 43.33
N GLN A 29 -66.32 -72.03 43.49
CA GLN A 29 -66.29 -71.36 44.80
C GLN A 29 -67.68 -70.97 45.33
N THR A 30 -67.83 -70.87 46.66
CA THR A 30 -69.06 -70.35 47.28
C THR A 30 -69.18 -68.84 47.04
N ASP A 31 -70.41 -68.31 46.85
CA ASP A 31 -70.68 -66.90 46.50
C ASP A 31 -70.02 -65.87 47.46
N LEU A 32 -69.76 -66.27 48.71
CA LEU A 32 -69.10 -65.45 49.73
C LEU A 32 -67.58 -65.31 49.50
N GLU A 33 -66.92 -66.38 49.03
CA GLU A 33 -65.47 -66.39 48.75
C GLU A 33 -65.16 -65.58 47.48
N PHE A 34 -65.98 -65.74 46.44
CA PHE A 34 -65.89 -64.91 45.24
C PHE A 34 -66.05 -63.42 45.54
N LYS A 35 -67.06 -63.04 46.34
CA LYS A 35 -67.27 -61.65 46.78
C LYS A 35 -66.08 -61.10 47.56
N ARG A 36 -65.45 -61.91 48.42
CA ARG A 36 -64.27 -61.51 49.20
C ARG A 36 -63.06 -61.24 48.30
N GLU A 37 -62.83 -62.08 47.30
CA GLU A 37 -61.70 -61.92 46.38
C GLU A 37 -61.89 -60.73 45.45
N ILE A 38 -63.12 -60.47 44.97
CA ILE A 38 -63.46 -59.26 44.22
C ILE A 38 -63.20 -57.99 45.03
N VAL A 39 -63.59 -57.97 46.31
CA VAL A 39 -63.34 -56.81 47.19
C VAL A 39 -61.84 -56.58 47.40
N LYS A 40 -61.04 -57.65 47.52
CA LYS A 40 -59.59 -57.57 47.67
C LYS A 40 -58.94 -56.98 46.42
N ILE A 41 -59.29 -57.49 45.24
CA ILE A 41 -58.81 -56.95 43.94
C ILE A 41 -59.20 -55.47 43.78
N LEU A 42 -60.44 -55.10 44.13
CA LEU A 42 -60.89 -53.70 44.06
C LEU A 42 -60.14 -52.79 45.03
N LYS A 43 -59.71 -53.30 46.19
CA LYS A 43 -58.94 -52.55 47.17
C LYS A 43 -57.49 -52.36 46.72
N GLU A 44 -56.85 -53.42 46.23
CA GLU A 44 -55.50 -53.37 45.63
C GLU A 44 -55.49 -52.41 44.41
N PHE A 45 -56.47 -52.53 43.51
CA PHE A 45 -56.61 -51.63 42.37
C PHE A 45 -56.80 -50.16 42.79
N ARG A 46 -57.57 -49.90 43.84
CA ARG A 46 -57.74 -48.56 44.42
C ARG A 46 -56.41 -48.02 44.97
N GLU A 47 -55.66 -48.85 45.69
CA GLU A 47 -54.36 -48.47 46.25
C GLU A 47 -53.33 -48.17 45.14
N ASP A 48 -53.28 -48.99 44.09
CA ASP A 48 -52.44 -48.76 42.90
C ASP A 48 -52.82 -47.47 42.16
N MET A 49 -54.12 -47.23 41.95
CA MET A 49 -54.59 -45.99 41.33
C MET A 49 -54.20 -44.76 42.16
N ASN A 50 -54.33 -44.83 43.49
CA ASN A 50 -53.93 -43.72 44.36
C ASN A 50 -52.42 -43.49 44.32
N SER A 51 -51.61 -44.55 44.35
CA SER A 51 -50.15 -44.46 44.20
C SER A 51 -49.74 -43.86 42.86
N ASN A 52 -50.40 -44.26 41.77
CA ASN A 52 -50.16 -43.72 40.43
C ASN A 52 -50.59 -42.25 40.35
N ALA A 53 -51.73 -41.88 40.94
CA ALA A 53 -52.19 -40.49 41.01
C ALA A 53 -51.19 -39.59 41.78
N ASP A 54 -50.64 -40.07 42.89
CA ASP A 54 -49.60 -39.35 43.64
C ASP A 54 -48.30 -39.21 42.84
N THR A 55 -47.96 -40.22 42.05
CA THR A 55 -46.78 -40.21 41.16
C THR A 55 -46.95 -39.18 40.04
N LEU A 56 -48.10 -39.20 39.35
CA LEU A 56 -48.46 -38.21 38.34
C LEU A 56 -48.50 -36.78 38.92
N ARG A 57 -48.98 -36.63 40.16
CA ARG A 57 -49.01 -35.33 40.85
C ARG A 57 -47.60 -34.79 41.08
N LYS A 58 -46.66 -35.63 41.51
CA LYS A 58 -45.25 -35.25 41.69
C LYS A 58 -44.58 -34.88 40.36
N GLU A 59 -44.86 -35.61 39.29
CA GLU A 59 -44.35 -35.30 37.95
C GLU A 59 -44.89 -33.97 37.43
N LEU A 60 -46.20 -33.70 37.58
CA LEU A 60 -46.80 -32.42 37.24
C LEU A 60 -46.16 -31.26 38.00
N GLU A 61 -45.90 -31.44 39.29
CA GLU A 61 -45.24 -30.41 40.11
C GLU A 61 -43.78 -30.17 39.70
N ASN A 62 -43.08 -31.21 39.24
CA ASN A 62 -41.73 -31.09 38.69
C ASN A 62 -41.73 -30.36 37.33
N ILE A 63 -42.69 -30.68 36.45
CA ILE A 63 -42.86 -30.02 35.16
C ILE A 63 -43.18 -28.54 35.38
N ARG A 64 -44.09 -28.22 36.28
CA ARG A 64 -44.45 -26.83 36.62
C ARG A 64 -43.22 -26.03 37.08
N ARG A 65 -42.44 -26.56 38.02
CA ARG A 65 -41.18 -25.94 38.45
C ARG A 65 -40.17 -25.78 37.32
N SER A 66 -40.13 -26.69 36.35
CA SER A 66 -39.26 -26.58 35.18
C SER A 66 -39.74 -25.49 34.19
N GLN A 67 -41.06 -25.35 34.02
CA GLN A 67 -41.66 -24.31 33.20
C GLN A 67 -41.39 -22.91 33.77
N GLU A 68 -41.56 -22.73 35.08
CA GLU A 68 -41.26 -21.45 35.76
C GLU A 68 -39.78 -21.04 35.59
N LYS A 69 -38.84 -22.01 35.69
CA LYS A 69 -37.42 -21.76 35.42
C LYS A 69 -37.15 -21.36 33.97
N LEU A 70 -37.83 -22.01 33.02
CA LEU A 70 -37.73 -21.70 31.60
C LEU A 70 -38.23 -20.27 31.33
N GLU A 71 -39.38 -19.89 31.88
CA GLU A 71 -39.94 -18.54 31.74
C GLU A 71 -39.00 -17.48 32.30
N HIS A 72 -38.43 -17.70 33.48
CA HIS A 72 -37.43 -16.80 34.06
C HIS A 72 -36.21 -16.64 33.13
N SER A 73 -35.64 -17.75 32.66
CA SER A 73 -34.48 -17.70 31.76
C SER A 73 -34.79 -17.01 30.43
N PHE A 74 -36.03 -17.15 29.94
CA PHE A 74 -36.47 -16.49 28.71
C PHE A 74 -36.61 -14.99 28.89
N ALA A 75 -37.17 -14.54 30.02
CA ALA A 75 -37.24 -13.13 30.36
C ALA A 75 -35.83 -12.51 30.47
N GLU A 76 -34.89 -13.17 31.15
CA GLU A 76 -33.49 -12.73 31.22
C GLU A 76 -32.86 -12.59 29.83
N MET A 77 -33.00 -13.60 28.96
CA MET A 77 -32.51 -13.54 27.59
C MET A 77 -33.11 -12.39 26.79
N GLN A 78 -34.39 -12.08 26.96
CA GLN A 78 -35.02 -10.95 26.30
C GLN A 78 -34.42 -9.61 26.75
N THR A 79 -34.18 -9.45 28.05
CA THR A 79 -33.54 -8.23 28.58
C THR A 79 -32.12 -8.05 28.07
N GLU A 80 -31.32 -9.13 28.04
CA GLU A 80 -29.96 -9.09 27.51
C GLU A 80 -29.96 -8.79 26.01
N LEU A 81 -30.87 -9.40 25.24
CA LEU A 81 -31.01 -9.15 23.81
C LEU A 81 -31.38 -7.68 23.52
N GLY A 82 -32.24 -7.09 24.34
CA GLY A 82 -32.55 -5.66 24.29
C GLY A 82 -31.31 -4.78 24.51
N ALA A 83 -30.49 -5.12 25.51
CA ALA A 83 -29.23 -4.42 25.79
C ALA A 83 -28.19 -4.59 24.66
N VAL A 84 -28.13 -5.77 24.02
CA VAL A 84 -27.27 -6.00 22.86
C VAL A 84 -27.75 -5.18 21.65
N LYS A 85 -29.06 -5.11 21.40
CA LYS A 85 -29.64 -4.34 20.30
C LYS A 85 -29.31 -2.85 20.41
N THR A 86 -29.45 -2.26 21.60
CA THR A 86 -29.11 -0.84 21.80
C THR A 86 -27.61 -0.59 21.63
N ARG A 87 -26.74 -1.47 22.14
CA ARG A 87 -25.29 -1.40 21.89
C ARG A 87 -24.94 -1.52 20.41
N MET A 88 -25.65 -2.38 19.66
CA MET A 88 -25.44 -2.58 18.23
C MET A 88 -25.80 -1.33 17.43
N ASN A 89 -26.97 -0.73 17.69
CA ASN A 89 -27.38 0.51 17.04
C ASN A 89 -26.38 1.63 17.31
N ASN A 90 -25.95 1.80 18.57
CA ASN A 90 -24.93 2.80 18.92
C ASN A 90 -23.58 2.53 18.22
N ALA A 91 -23.22 1.26 18.00
CA ALA A 91 -22.01 0.91 17.27
C ALA A 91 -22.14 1.20 15.77
N GLU A 92 -23.33 0.96 15.19
CA GLU A 92 -23.62 1.25 13.78
C GLU A 92 -23.56 2.75 13.49
N GLU A 93 -24.16 3.60 14.32
CA GLU A 93 -24.06 5.06 14.21
C GLU A 93 -22.60 5.53 14.27
N ARG A 94 -21.83 5.04 15.25
CA ARG A 94 -20.39 5.35 15.36
C ARG A 94 -19.59 4.89 14.15
N ILE A 95 -19.97 3.78 13.51
CA ILE A 95 -19.31 3.31 12.29
C ILE A 95 -19.64 4.26 11.13
N SER A 96 -20.90 4.68 10.97
CA SER A 96 -21.31 5.66 9.96
C SER A 96 -20.52 6.97 10.10
N ASP A 97 -20.47 7.53 11.31
CA ASP A 97 -19.70 8.76 11.58
C ASP A 97 -18.21 8.59 11.26
N MET A 98 -17.65 7.42 11.54
CA MET A 98 -16.25 7.11 11.22
C MET A 98 -16.03 6.97 9.72
N GLU A 99 -16.96 6.36 8.98
CA GLU A 99 -16.88 6.21 7.53
C GLU A 99 -16.87 7.58 6.83
N ASP A 100 -17.75 8.49 7.25
CA ASP A 100 -17.82 9.86 6.72
C ASP A 100 -16.51 10.62 6.99
N ARG A 101 -16.00 10.55 8.22
CA ARG A 101 -14.70 11.16 8.58
C ARG A 101 -13.54 10.57 7.78
N ILE A 102 -13.54 9.27 7.50
CA ILE A 102 -12.50 8.63 6.68
C ILE A 102 -12.57 9.13 5.23
N MET A 103 -13.77 9.34 4.68
CA MET A 103 -13.92 9.92 3.35
C MET A 103 -13.37 11.35 3.29
N GLU A 104 -13.70 12.19 4.26
CA GLU A 104 -13.17 13.56 4.38
C GLU A 104 -11.64 13.60 4.50
N ILE A 105 -11.06 12.74 5.35
CA ILE A 105 -9.60 12.62 5.51
C ILE A 105 -8.96 12.16 4.20
N THR A 106 -9.59 11.23 3.48
CA THR A 106 -9.07 10.74 2.20
C THR A 106 -9.07 11.84 1.14
N GLN A 107 -10.17 12.60 1.03
CA GLN A 107 -10.30 13.69 0.08
C GLN A 107 -9.32 14.83 0.39
N SER A 108 -9.24 15.26 1.65
CA SER A 108 -8.28 16.29 2.09
C SER A 108 -6.83 15.81 1.94
N GLY A 109 -6.54 14.54 2.19
CA GLY A 109 -5.24 13.91 1.93
C GLY A 109 -4.85 13.91 0.45
N GLN A 110 -5.81 13.65 -0.45
CA GLN A 110 -5.58 13.76 -1.89
C GLN A 110 -5.33 15.21 -2.33
N GLN A 111 -6.10 16.16 -1.79
CA GLN A 111 -5.95 17.58 -2.10
C GLN A 111 -4.59 18.11 -1.63
N THR A 112 -4.21 17.85 -0.38
CA THR A 112 -2.89 18.23 0.16
C THR A 112 -1.76 17.60 -0.63
N GLY A 113 -1.88 16.32 -1.00
CA GLY A 113 -0.91 15.65 -1.87
C GLY A 113 -0.78 16.29 -3.26
N ASN A 114 -1.88 16.74 -3.87
CA ASN A 114 -1.85 17.46 -5.14
C ASN A 114 -1.24 18.87 -5.00
N GLN A 115 -1.52 19.57 -3.90
CA GLN A 115 -0.90 20.86 -3.58
C GLN A 115 0.61 20.71 -3.36
N MET A 116 1.05 19.71 -2.61
CA MET A 116 2.48 19.43 -2.40
C MET A 116 3.22 19.19 -3.72
N LYS A 117 2.67 18.37 -4.61
CA LYS A 117 3.27 18.15 -5.95
C LYS A 117 3.35 19.43 -6.78
N LYS A 118 2.34 20.30 -6.67
CA LYS A 118 2.33 21.61 -7.34
C LYS A 118 3.42 22.51 -6.75
N HIS A 119 3.55 22.56 -5.42
CA HIS A 119 4.60 23.35 -4.77
C HIS A 119 6.00 22.83 -5.07
N GLU A 120 6.21 21.52 -5.08
CA GLU A 120 7.48 20.88 -5.48
C GLU A 120 7.87 21.27 -6.91
N THR A 121 6.93 21.16 -7.85
CA THR A 121 7.13 21.61 -9.24
C THR A 121 7.43 23.10 -9.32
N ASN A 122 6.70 23.94 -8.59
CA ASN A 122 6.92 25.38 -8.57
C ASN A 122 8.30 25.75 -8.00
N ILE A 123 8.73 25.09 -6.91
CA ILE A 123 10.03 25.32 -6.29
C ILE A 123 11.14 24.94 -7.27
N ARG A 124 11.03 23.79 -7.93
CA ARG A 124 11.97 23.38 -8.97
C ARG A 124 12.06 24.42 -10.08
N ASP A 125 10.92 24.85 -10.61
CA ASP A 125 10.86 25.79 -11.74
C ASP A 125 11.41 27.18 -11.34
N LEU A 126 11.13 27.64 -10.12
CA LEU A 126 11.71 28.87 -9.55
C LEU A 126 13.22 28.75 -9.38
N TRP A 127 13.71 27.64 -8.83
CA TRP A 127 15.13 27.41 -8.61
C TRP A 127 15.91 27.37 -9.92
N ASP A 128 15.39 26.63 -10.92
CA ASP A 128 15.98 26.60 -12.25
C ASP A 128 15.93 27.98 -12.92
N ASN A 129 14.87 28.77 -12.70
CA ASN A 129 14.77 30.14 -13.23
C ASN A 129 15.82 31.07 -12.60
N ILE A 130 15.98 31.03 -11.27
CA ILE A 130 17.01 31.80 -10.55
C ILE A 130 18.40 31.44 -11.07
N ASN A 131 18.65 30.14 -11.30
CA ASN A 131 19.94 29.63 -11.78
C ASN A 131 20.04 29.59 -13.31
N ARG A 132 19.07 30.16 -14.02
CA ARG A 132 19.02 30.13 -15.49
C ARG A 132 20.23 30.82 -16.11
N ALA A 133 20.77 31.85 -15.46
CA ALA A 133 21.98 32.55 -15.90
C ALA A 133 23.29 32.00 -15.30
N ASN A 134 23.23 30.97 -14.43
CA ASN A 134 24.40 30.43 -13.76
C ASN A 134 25.15 29.40 -14.63
N LEU A 135 26.46 29.50 -14.62
CA LEU A 135 27.42 28.60 -15.22
C LEU A 135 28.23 27.92 -14.12
N CYS A 136 28.49 26.62 -14.27
CA CYS A 136 29.25 25.82 -13.32
C CYS A 136 30.55 25.32 -13.96
N ILE A 137 31.69 25.70 -13.38
CA ILE A 137 33.03 25.29 -13.81
C ILE A 137 33.59 24.28 -12.80
N ILE A 138 33.99 23.13 -13.31
CA ILE A 138 34.45 21.97 -12.54
C ILE A 138 35.91 21.69 -12.91
N GLY A 139 36.76 21.45 -11.90
CA GLY A 139 38.16 21.06 -12.08
C GLY A 139 39.19 22.17 -11.84
N ILE A 140 38.76 23.34 -11.37
CA ILE A 140 39.70 24.43 -11.00
C ILE A 140 40.25 24.16 -9.59
N PRO A 141 41.58 24.05 -9.38
CA PRO A 141 42.20 23.83 -8.08
C PRO A 141 41.77 24.86 -7.02
N GLU A 142 41.72 24.51 -5.74
CA GLU A 142 41.36 25.49 -4.69
C GLU A 142 42.51 26.48 -4.44
N GLY A 143 42.17 27.73 -4.14
CA GLY A 143 43.13 28.76 -3.72
C GLY A 143 43.63 29.66 -4.85
N VAL A 144 43.52 29.25 -6.11
CA VAL A 144 43.88 30.10 -7.27
C VAL A 144 43.03 31.37 -7.37
N GLU A 145 41.85 31.37 -6.75
CA GLU A 145 40.97 32.54 -6.70
C GLU A 145 41.51 33.66 -5.81
N LYS A 146 42.36 33.37 -4.83
CA LYS A 146 42.86 34.39 -3.88
C LYS A 146 43.76 35.42 -4.56
N ASP A 147 44.49 35.01 -5.58
CA ASP A 147 45.48 35.85 -6.25
C ASP A 147 44.88 36.68 -7.39
N LYS A 148 43.88 36.12 -8.10
CA LYS A 148 43.32 36.73 -9.32
C LYS A 148 41.84 37.07 -9.24
N GLY A 149 41.09 36.57 -8.26
CA GLY A 149 39.62 36.63 -8.27
C GLY A 149 39.00 35.64 -9.27
N MET A 150 37.71 35.31 -9.08
CA MET A 150 37.03 34.30 -9.90
C MET A 150 36.65 34.80 -11.30
N GLU A 151 36.41 36.10 -11.44
CA GLU A 151 36.07 36.74 -12.72
C GLU A 151 37.24 36.65 -13.69
N ASN A 152 38.45 36.97 -13.23
CA ASN A 152 39.66 36.87 -14.06
C ASN A 152 39.98 35.42 -14.45
N ILE A 153 39.70 34.44 -13.57
CA ILE A 153 39.83 33.01 -13.94
C ILE A 153 38.88 32.66 -15.08
N PHE A 154 37.63 33.13 -15.00
CA PHE A 154 36.66 32.90 -16.06
C PHE A 154 37.11 33.57 -17.37
N GLU A 155 37.59 34.81 -17.34
CA GLU A 155 38.12 35.50 -18.52
C GLU A 155 39.33 34.76 -19.12
N GLU A 156 40.25 34.26 -18.30
CA GLU A 156 41.41 33.45 -18.73
C GLU A 156 40.94 32.17 -19.45
N ILE A 157 39.90 31.51 -18.93
CA ILE A 157 39.30 30.32 -19.57
C ILE A 157 38.65 30.68 -20.90
N ILE A 158 37.87 31.76 -20.95
CA ILE A 158 37.20 32.19 -22.19
C ILE A 158 38.24 32.55 -23.26
N ASN A 159 39.24 33.36 -22.90
CA ASN A 159 40.26 33.83 -23.84
C ASN A 159 41.22 32.73 -24.28
N GLY A 160 41.48 31.73 -23.43
CA GLY A 160 42.32 30.59 -23.77
C GLY A 160 41.63 29.57 -24.68
N ASN A 161 40.33 29.35 -24.52
CA ASN A 161 39.63 28.22 -25.15
C ASN A 161 38.64 28.61 -26.26
N PHE A 162 38.12 29.85 -26.27
CA PHE A 162 37.04 30.26 -27.17
C PHE A 162 37.43 31.52 -27.95
N PRO A 163 38.22 31.39 -29.04
CA PRO A 163 38.65 32.54 -29.84
C PRO A 163 37.49 33.37 -30.38
N ASN A 164 36.37 32.73 -30.72
CA ASN A 164 35.16 33.39 -31.23
C ASN A 164 34.42 34.26 -30.19
N LEU A 165 34.82 34.22 -28.92
CA LEU A 165 34.15 34.90 -27.82
C LEU A 165 35.02 35.96 -27.12
N LYS A 166 36.30 36.12 -27.52
CA LYS A 166 37.27 37.02 -26.86
C LYS A 166 36.78 38.48 -26.79
N ASP A 167 36.23 38.99 -27.88
CA ASP A 167 35.87 40.41 -28.01
C ASP A 167 34.43 40.73 -27.58
N THR A 168 33.72 39.76 -26.97
CA THR A 168 32.29 39.93 -26.64
C THR A 168 32.07 40.74 -25.35
N GLY A 169 33.06 40.83 -24.46
CA GLY A 169 32.96 41.60 -23.21
C GLY A 169 31.83 41.13 -22.29
N PHE A 170 31.94 39.91 -21.76
CA PHE A 170 30.89 39.33 -20.92
C PHE A 170 30.73 40.07 -19.58
N LYS A 171 29.49 40.40 -19.22
CA LYS A 171 29.19 40.97 -17.90
C LYS A 171 28.83 39.88 -16.90
N ILE A 172 29.63 39.75 -15.86
CA ILE A 172 29.40 38.85 -14.73
C ILE A 172 28.63 39.63 -13.66
N GLN A 173 27.60 39.01 -13.09
CA GLN A 173 26.85 39.57 -11.96
C GLN A 173 27.43 39.11 -10.63
N GLU A 174 27.86 37.86 -10.55
CA GLU A 174 28.40 37.26 -9.34
C GLU A 174 29.30 36.08 -9.73
N ALA A 175 30.42 35.92 -9.02
CA ALA A 175 31.32 34.79 -9.21
C ALA A 175 31.74 34.26 -7.83
N GLN A 176 31.36 33.02 -7.52
CA GLN A 176 31.65 32.42 -6.22
C GLN A 176 31.90 30.92 -6.32
N ARG A 177 32.63 30.38 -5.33
CA ARG A 177 32.76 28.94 -5.15
C ARG A 177 31.51 28.44 -4.45
N ALA A 178 31.10 27.22 -4.80
CA ALA A 178 30.05 26.54 -4.07
C ALA A 178 30.39 26.51 -2.56
N PRO A 179 29.42 26.81 -1.68
CA PRO A 179 29.68 26.95 -0.26
C PRO A 179 30.15 25.63 0.38
N ASN A 180 31.08 25.73 1.33
CA ASN A 180 31.71 24.59 1.99
C ASN A 180 30.81 24.04 3.12
N LYS A 181 29.67 23.45 2.78
CA LYS A 181 28.66 23.07 3.79
C LYS A 181 28.73 21.62 4.29
N LEU A 182 29.48 20.73 3.64
CA LEU A 182 29.25 19.29 3.82
C LEU A 182 30.48 18.41 4.08
N ASN A 183 31.71 18.79 3.69
CA ASN A 183 32.90 18.00 4.02
C ASN A 183 34.20 18.81 3.84
N PRO A 184 34.93 19.17 4.91
CA PRO A 184 36.21 19.87 4.82
C PRO A 184 37.32 19.00 4.20
N ASN A 185 37.18 17.68 4.20
CA ASN A 185 38.17 16.72 3.72
C ASN A 185 37.90 16.23 2.29
N ARG A 186 37.09 16.95 1.50
CA ARG A 186 36.79 16.55 0.12
C ARG A 186 38.06 16.72 -0.75
N PRO A 187 38.56 15.64 -1.38
CA PRO A 187 39.80 15.71 -2.17
C PRO A 187 39.60 16.40 -3.53
N THR A 188 38.37 16.51 -4.01
CA THR A 188 38.06 17.19 -5.28
C THR A 188 37.79 18.68 -5.05
N PRO A 189 38.34 19.58 -5.88
CA PRO A 189 38.06 21.01 -5.77
C PRO A 189 36.57 21.33 -5.87
N ARG A 190 36.09 22.31 -5.09
CA ARG A 190 34.71 22.81 -5.18
C ARG A 190 34.41 23.39 -6.56
N HIS A 191 33.14 23.41 -6.96
CA HIS A 191 32.78 24.02 -8.24
C HIS A 191 32.77 25.55 -8.13
N ILE A 192 33.10 26.25 -9.22
CA ILE A 192 32.90 27.71 -9.35
C ILE A 192 31.55 27.93 -10.04
N ILE A 193 30.74 28.81 -9.47
CA ILE A 193 29.46 29.26 -10.00
C ILE A 193 29.63 30.70 -10.47
N ILE A 194 29.44 30.92 -11.78
CA ILE A 194 29.46 32.25 -12.41
C ILE A 194 28.05 32.60 -12.84
N LYS A 195 27.49 33.67 -12.29
CA LYS A 195 26.18 34.22 -12.68
C LYS A 195 26.39 35.27 -13.76
N MET A 196 25.90 34.99 -14.97
CA MET A 196 25.99 35.93 -16.08
C MET A 196 24.89 36.99 -15.98
N ALA A 197 25.16 38.22 -16.42
CA ALA A 197 24.12 39.25 -16.51
C ALA A 197 23.06 38.92 -17.58
N LYS A 198 23.43 38.18 -18.62
CA LYS A 198 22.53 37.77 -19.72
C LYS A 198 22.54 36.25 -19.92
N VAL A 199 21.35 35.67 -20.07
CA VAL A 199 21.19 34.23 -20.35
C VAL A 199 21.72 33.87 -21.76
N SER A 200 21.63 34.79 -22.72
CA SER A 200 22.18 34.61 -24.07
C SER A 200 23.68 34.29 -24.05
N ASP A 201 24.41 34.94 -23.15
CA ASP A 201 25.86 34.85 -23.07
C ASP A 201 26.26 33.49 -22.48
N LYS A 202 25.57 33.05 -21.43
CA LYS A 202 25.67 31.68 -20.90
C LYS A 202 25.44 30.63 -22.00
N GLU A 203 24.39 30.79 -22.80
CA GLU A 203 24.05 29.81 -23.86
C GLU A 203 25.13 29.76 -24.96
N ARG A 204 25.70 30.91 -25.35
CA ARG A 204 26.82 30.99 -26.30
C ARG A 204 28.06 30.28 -25.77
N ILE A 205 28.42 30.49 -24.51
CA ILE A 205 29.57 29.84 -23.88
C ILE A 205 29.36 28.33 -23.78
N LEU A 206 28.19 27.89 -23.33
CA LEU A 206 27.88 26.46 -23.26
C LEU A 206 27.85 25.77 -24.62
N LYS A 207 27.46 26.49 -25.68
CA LYS A 207 27.53 26.00 -27.05
C LYS A 207 28.98 25.82 -27.49
N ALA A 208 29.82 26.84 -27.32
CA ALA A 208 31.24 26.78 -27.67
C ALA A 208 31.98 25.68 -26.86
N ALA A 209 31.67 25.54 -25.57
CA ALA A 209 32.25 24.49 -24.73
C ALA A 209 31.91 23.07 -25.20
N ARG A 210 30.69 22.85 -25.73
CA ARG A 210 30.27 21.56 -26.29
C ARG A 210 30.90 21.26 -27.65
N GLU A 211 31.15 22.29 -28.45
CA GLU A 211 31.79 22.18 -29.76
C GLU A 211 33.28 21.85 -29.61
N ASN A 212 33.98 22.53 -28.70
CA ASN A 212 35.42 22.35 -28.53
C ASN A 212 35.81 21.06 -27.79
N GLN A 213 34.90 20.47 -26.99
CA GLN A 213 35.05 19.23 -26.18
C GLN A 213 36.23 19.16 -25.17
N ASN A 214 37.35 19.84 -25.46
CA ASN A 214 38.59 19.91 -24.71
C ASN A 214 38.79 21.32 -24.16
N VAL A 215 38.06 21.67 -23.10
CA VAL A 215 38.28 22.94 -22.39
C VAL A 215 39.36 22.72 -21.34
N THR A 216 40.38 23.57 -21.30
CA THR A 216 41.51 23.46 -20.38
C THR A 216 41.75 24.77 -19.62
N TYR A 217 42.32 24.66 -18.41
CA TYR A 217 42.81 25.78 -17.63
C TYR A 217 44.24 25.46 -17.20
N LYS A 218 45.22 26.25 -17.65
CA LYS A 218 46.66 26.03 -17.40
C LYS A 218 47.11 24.58 -17.65
N GLY A 219 46.66 23.99 -18.76
CA GLY A 219 46.96 22.60 -19.14
C GLY A 219 46.12 21.53 -18.44
N THR A 220 45.29 21.87 -17.44
CA THR A 220 44.39 20.92 -16.75
C THR A 220 43.03 20.89 -17.45
N PRO A 221 42.47 19.71 -17.79
CA PRO A 221 41.13 19.61 -18.38
C PRO A 221 40.05 20.03 -17.38
N ILE A 222 39.13 20.88 -17.83
CA ILE A 222 38.01 21.39 -17.03
C ILE A 222 36.69 21.13 -17.73
N ARG A 223 35.59 21.19 -16.96
CA ARG A 223 34.24 21.05 -17.51
C ARG A 223 33.41 22.28 -17.20
N ILE A 224 32.80 22.83 -18.24
CA ILE A 224 31.83 23.92 -18.15
C ILE A 224 30.45 23.33 -18.37
N SER A 225 29.54 23.56 -17.42
CA SER A 225 28.18 23.04 -17.42
C SER A 225 27.17 24.08 -16.97
N ALA A 226 25.89 23.84 -17.23
CA ALA A 226 24.82 24.67 -16.67
C ALA A 226 24.51 24.22 -15.24
N ASP A 227 24.22 25.18 -14.37
CA ASP A 227 23.72 24.94 -13.03
C ASP A 227 22.22 24.63 -13.09
N PHE A 228 21.81 23.48 -12.56
CA PHE A 228 20.44 22.95 -12.61
C PHE A 228 20.10 22.32 -11.28
N SER A 229 18.81 22.32 -10.91
CA SER A 229 18.36 21.64 -9.70
C SER A 229 18.69 20.15 -9.77
N THR A 230 18.81 19.53 -8.62
CA THR A 230 19.07 18.07 -8.50
C THR A 230 18.03 17.27 -9.29
N GLU A 231 16.77 17.66 -9.19
CA GLU A 231 15.64 17.06 -9.93
C GLU A 231 15.78 17.24 -11.44
N THR A 232 16.11 18.45 -11.92
CA THR A 232 16.31 18.71 -13.36
C THR A 232 17.54 17.98 -13.90
N LEU A 233 18.61 17.87 -13.11
CA LEU A 233 19.77 17.03 -13.45
C LEU A 233 19.37 15.56 -13.55
N GLN A 234 18.55 15.06 -12.63
CA GLN A 234 18.04 13.69 -12.67
C GLN A 234 17.17 13.45 -13.90
N ALA A 235 16.22 14.34 -14.20
CA ALA A 235 15.38 14.26 -15.41
C ALA A 235 16.24 14.27 -16.69
N ARG A 236 17.31 15.07 -16.74
CA ARG A 236 18.28 15.05 -17.85
C ARG A 236 19.08 13.75 -17.94
N ARG A 237 19.40 13.10 -16.81
CA ARG A 237 20.06 11.79 -16.78
C ARG A 237 19.14 10.70 -17.30
N GLU A 238 17.86 10.76 -16.95
CA GLU A 238 16.85 9.83 -17.45
C GLU A 238 16.73 9.87 -18.98
N TRP A 239 17.01 11.03 -19.60
CA TRP A 239 17.04 11.17 -21.06
C TRP A 239 18.31 10.61 -21.72
N GLN A 240 19.38 10.27 -20.99
CA GLN A 240 20.67 9.91 -21.61
C GLN A 240 20.61 8.66 -22.48
N GLU A 241 19.92 7.62 -22.02
CA GLU A 241 19.76 6.38 -22.79
C GLU A 241 18.94 6.63 -24.05
N THR A 242 17.82 7.34 -23.93
CA THR A 242 16.99 7.78 -25.07
C THR A 242 17.81 8.62 -26.05
N PHE A 243 18.61 9.57 -25.55
CA PHE A 243 19.45 10.43 -26.36
C PHE A 243 20.48 9.61 -27.14
N LYS A 244 21.14 8.64 -26.50
CA LYS A 244 22.11 7.74 -27.16
C LYS A 244 21.44 6.93 -28.28
N ALA A 245 20.26 6.38 -28.04
CA ALA A 245 19.50 5.63 -29.03
C ALA A 245 19.10 6.50 -30.24
N LEU A 246 18.60 7.71 -30.00
CA LEU A 246 18.23 8.66 -31.06
C LEU A 246 19.46 9.17 -31.85
N LYS A 247 20.59 9.36 -31.18
CA LYS A 247 21.85 9.77 -31.82
C LYS A 247 22.36 8.69 -32.76
N GLY A 248 22.28 7.41 -32.38
CA GLY A 248 22.65 6.27 -33.23
C GLY A 248 21.79 6.10 -34.49
N LYS A 249 20.65 6.80 -34.59
CA LYS A 249 19.76 6.77 -35.76
C LYS A 249 19.72 8.09 -36.54
N ASN A 250 20.71 8.97 -36.32
CA ASN A 250 20.86 10.26 -37.00
C ASN A 250 19.66 11.21 -36.85
N MET A 251 18.89 11.10 -35.75
CA MET A 251 17.70 11.94 -35.48
C MET A 251 18.04 13.31 -34.87
N GLN A 252 19.32 13.69 -34.81
CA GLN A 252 19.81 14.97 -34.30
C GLN A 252 19.19 15.38 -32.94
N PRO A 253 19.27 14.52 -31.90
CA PRO A 253 18.64 14.82 -30.63
C PRO A 253 19.31 16.01 -29.92
N ARG A 254 18.52 16.83 -29.23
CA ARG A 254 18.98 17.93 -28.36
C ARG A 254 18.21 17.91 -27.04
N ILE A 255 18.91 18.15 -25.94
CA ILE A 255 18.27 18.30 -24.61
C ILE A 255 18.16 19.80 -24.31
N LEU A 256 16.93 20.30 -24.35
CA LEU A 256 16.56 21.69 -24.10
C LEU A 256 16.31 21.95 -22.62
N TYR A 257 16.37 23.23 -22.24
CA TYR A 257 16.00 23.71 -20.91
C TYR A 257 14.49 23.49 -20.61
N PRO A 258 14.10 23.15 -19.37
CA PRO A 258 14.94 22.67 -18.26
C PRO A 258 15.38 21.21 -18.44
N ALA A 259 14.49 20.31 -18.89
CA ALA A 259 14.81 18.90 -19.16
C ALA A 259 13.90 18.31 -20.27
N ARG A 260 13.82 18.98 -21.43
CA ARG A 260 12.99 18.54 -22.56
C ARG A 260 13.88 17.92 -23.63
N ILE A 261 13.45 16.82 -24.26
CA ILE A 261 14.18 16.24 -25.39
C ILE A 261 13.54 16.68 -26.71
N SER A 262 14.34 17.10 -27.67
CA SER A 262 13.90 17.34 -29.04
C SER A 262 14.71 16.51 -30.02
N PHE A 263 14.10 16.13 -31.14
CA PHE A 263 14.77 15.42 -32.22
C PHE A 263 14.00 15.60 -33.53
N LYS A 264 14.68 15.39 -34.65
CA LYS A 264 14.10 15.46 -35.99
C LYS A 264 13.53 14.09 -36.38
N ILE A 265 12.25 14.06 -36.73
CA ILE A 265 11.56 12.87 -37.24
C ILE A 265 10.66 13.28 -38.40
N GLU A 266 10.74 12.56 -39.52
CA GLU A 266 9.92 12.84 -40.73
C GLU A 266 10.02 14.30 -41.23
N GLY A 267 11.18 14.94 -41.07
CA GLY A 267 11.39 16.33 -41.50
C GLY A 267 11.07 17.38 -40.44
N GLU A 268 10.28 17.05 -39.41
CA GLU A 268 9.86 17.97 -38.35
C GLU A 268 10.69 17.81 -37.06
N ILE A 269 10.91 18.92 -36.36
CA ILE A 269 11.49 18.90 -35.00
C ILE A 269 10.36 18.76 -33.99
N LYS A 270 10.32 17.64 -33.26
CA LYS A 270 9.38 17.45 -32.16
C LYS A 270 10.07 17.65 -30.82
N ILE A 271 9.33 18.16 -29.84
CA ILE A 271 9.82 18.46 -28.50
C ILE A 271 8.94 17.76 -27.46
N PHE A 272 9.55 16.97 -26.58
CA PHE A 272 8.85 16.20 -25.55
C PHE A 272 9.31 16.65 -24.16
N PRO A 273 8.37 17.03 -23.27
CA PRO A 273 8.70 17.48 -21.93
C PRO A 273 8.97 16.33 -20.96
N ASN A 274 8.38 15.15 -21.19
CA ASN A 274 8.55 13.99 -20.32
C ASN A 274 8.49 12.67 -21.12
N LYS A 275 8.94 11.58 -20.49
CA LYS A 275 8.94 10.24 -21.10
C LYS A 275 7.54 9.74 -21.45
N GLN A 276 6.51 10.14 -20.70
CA GLN A 276 5.13 9.69 -20.94
C GLN A 276 4.59 10.22 -22.28
N LYS A 277 4.74 11.52 -22.56
CA LYS A 277 4.34 12.09 -23.86
C LYS A 277 5.15 11.52 -25.02
N LEU A 278 6.44 11.24 -24.79
CA LEU A 278 7.25 10.54 -25.80
C LEU A 278 6.74 9.12 -26.05
N LYS A 279 6.29 8.41 -25.01
CA LYS A 279 5.70 7.07 -25.12
C LYS A 279 4.39 7.08 -25.89
N GLU A 280 3.49 8.02 -25.58
CA GLU A 280 2.23 8.21 -26.30
C GLU A 280 2.50 8.45 -27.80
N TYR A 281 3.45 9.32 -28.12
CA TYR A 281 3.85 9.58 -29.51
C TYR A 281 4.56 8.39 -30.18
N SER A 282 5.38 7.64 -29.44
CA SER A 282 6.03 6.44 -29.98
C SER A 282 5.00 5.36 -30.36
N ASN A 283 3.85 5.30 -29.69
CA ASN A 283 2.81 4.32 -30.00
C ASN A 283 2.16 4.56 -31.38
N THR A 284 2.12 5.81 -31.85
CA THR A 284 1.57 6.15 -33.17
C THR A 284 2.60 6.03 -34.29
N LYS A 285 3.90 5.89 -33.96
CA LYS A 285 5.01 5.86 -34.92
C LYS A 285 5.83 4.56 -34.78
N PRO A 286 5.62 3.53 -35.63
CA PRO A 286 6.28 2.23 -35.53
C PRO A 286 7.82 2.30 -35.50
N ARG A 287 8.41 3.11 -36.39
CA ARG A 287 9.86 3.32 -36.46
C ARG A 287 10.45 3.87 -35.16
N LEU A 288 9.75 4.81 -34.52
CA LEU A 288 10.18 5.39 -33.25
C LEU A 288 9.98 4.39 -32.09
N LYS A 289 8.88 3.63 -32.12
CA LYS A 289 8.60 2.57 -31.14
C LYS A 289 9.69 1.51 -31.10
N GLU A 290 10.18 1.11 -32.26
CA GLU A 290 11.24 0.11 -32.38
C GLU A 290 12.57 0.62 -31.82
N ILE A 291 12.94 1.87 -32.15
CA ILE A 291 14.17 2.52 -31.67
C ILE A 291 14.16 2.68 -30.14
N LEU A 292 12.98 2.95 -29.56
CA LEU A 292 12.82 3.19 -28.13
C LEU A 292 12.32 1.95 -27.36
N LYS A 293 12.33 0.77 -28.00
CA LYS A 293 11.90 -0.49 -27.39
C LYS A 293 12.80 -0.82 -26.20
N GLY A 294 12.20 -1.20 -25.07
CA GLY A 294 12.91 -1.46 -23.81
C GLY A 294 13.31 -0.21 -23.00
N LEU A 295 13.42 0.97 -23.63
CA LEU A 295 13.78 2.23 -22.94
C LEU A 295 12.57 2.96 -22.32
N LEU A 296 11.37 2.77 -22.90
CA LEU A 296 10.10 3.36 -22.43
C LEU A 296 9.23 2.37 -21.65
N GLU A 297 9.79 1.20 -21.33
CA GLU A 297 9.15 0.14 -20.55
C GLU A 297 9.70 0.11 -19.13
N THR A 298 9.14 0.94 -18.25
CA THR A 298 9.34 0.77 -16.81
C THR A 298 8.00 0.65 -16.07
N GLU A 299 8.00 -0.25 -15.08
CA GLU A 299 7.02 -0.45 -14.00
C GLU A 299 5.67 -1.18 -14.28
N LYS A 300 5.73 -2.47 -14.62
CA LYS A 300 4.65 -3.43 -14.25
C LYS A 300 5.07 -4.52 -13.25
N LYS A 301 6.35 -4.61 -12.88
CA LYS A 301 6.86 -5.72 -12.03
C LYS A 301 6.60 -5.57 -10.52
N GLY A 302 6.23 -4.40 -10.00
CA GLY A 302 6.05 -4.17 -8.54
C GLY A 302 4.74 -4.68 -7.92
N ARG A 303 3.66 -4.87 -8.70
CA ARG A 303 2.33 -5.24 -8.16
C ARG A 303 2.10 -6.75 -7.99
N LYS A 304 2.79 -7.60 -8.75
CA LYS A 304 2.60 -9.08 -8.67
C LYS A 304 3.37 -9.73 -7.50
N GLY A 305 4.50 -9.16 -7.07
CA GLY A 305 5.27 -9.65 -5.91
C GLY A 305 4.56 -9.40 -4.57
N LYS A 306 4.09 -8.16 -4.34
CA LYS A 306 3.41 -7.79 -3.08
C LYS A 306 2.10 -8.53 -2.83
N LYS A 307 1.35 -8.92 -3.88
CA LYS A 307 0.15 -9.77 -3.74
C LYS A 307 0.49 -11.21 -3.33
N LYS A 308 1.58 -11.79 -3.85
CA LYS A 308 2.03 -13.14 -3.45
C LYS A 308 2.53 -13.16 -2.00
N GLU A 309 3.22 -12.13 -1.57
CA GLU A 309 3.74 -12.03 -0.20
C GLU A 309 2.64 -11.76 0.85
N LYS A 310 1.65 -10.90 0.54
CA LYS A 310 0.44 -10.75 1.38
C LYS A 310 -0.39 -12.05 1.45
N LYS A 311 -0.51 -12.82 0.37
CA LYS A 311 -1.20 -14.13 0.39
C LYS A 311 -0.43 -15.16 1.23
N LYS A 312 0.92 -15.16 1.20
CA LYS A 312 1.76 -16.07 1.99
C LYS A 312 1.74 -15.71 3.48
N LYS A 313 1.73 -14.42 3.85
CA LYS A 313 1.55 -13.97 5.25
C LYS A 313 0.15 -14.31 5.80
N ARG A 314 -0.92 -14.14 5.01
CA ARG A 314 -2.30 -14.54 5.44
C ARG A 314 -2.44 -16.05 5.66
N ARG A 315 -1.76 -16.90 4.86
CA ARG A 315 -1.76 -18.36 5.05
C ARG A 315 -0.95 -18.82 6.27
N ARG A 316 0.16 -18.14 6.58
CA ARG A 316 0.98 -18.42 7.78
C ARG A 316 0.34 -17.92 9.09
N GLY A 317 -0.47 -16.86 9.02
CA GLY A 317 -1.23 -16.38 10.17
C GLY A 317 -2.34 -17.35 10.61
N ARG A 318 -3.12 -17.88 9.65
CA ARG A 318 -4.22 -18.82 9.94
C ARG A 318 -3.76 -20.14 10.56
N THR A 319 -2.67 -20.72 10.06
CA THR A 319 -2.13 -21.99 10.56
C THR A 319 -1.63 -21.89 12.00
N ARG A 320 -1.04 -20.74 12.38
CA ARG A 320 -0.61 -20.51 13.77
C ARG A 320 -1.79 -20.37 14.74
N THR A 321 -2.91 -19.77 14.32
CA THR A 321 -4.09 -19.61 15.19
C THR A 321 -4.84 -20.93 15.38
N GLU A 322 -4.87 -21.77 14.35
CA GLU A 322 -5.45 -23.12 14.42
C GLU A 322 -4.60 -24.06 15.30
N GLU A 323 -3.27 -23.99 15.24
CA GLU A 323 -2.38 -24.79 16.12
C GLU A 323 -2.44 -24.37 17.59
N THR A 324 -2.62 -23.07 17.90
CA THR A 324 -2.81 -22.62 19.29
C THR A 324 -4.18 -22.99 19.85
N ALA A 325 -5.24 -22.98 19.03
CA ALA A 325 -6.58 -23.36 19.47
C ALA A 325 -6.71 -24.87 19.77
N ILE A 326 -5.99 -25.72 19.02
CA ILE A 326 -5.97 -27.17 19.27
C ILE A 326 -5.17 -27.49 20.56
N ARG A 327 -4.13 -26.71 20.87
CA ARG A 327 -3.30 -26.95 22.07
C ARG A 327 -3.98 -26.52 23.37
N GLU A 328 -4.88 -25.53 23.34
CA GLU A 328 -5.66 -25.11 24.51
C GLU A 328 -6.87 -26.01 24.80
N GLN A 329 -7.36 -26.79 23.81
CA GLN A 329 -8.44 -27.77 24.02
C GLN A 329 -7.96 -29.14 24.55
N SER A 330 -6.65 -29.42 24.55
CA SER A 330 -6.10 -30.66 25.13
C SER A 330 -5.54 -30.50 26.55
N LEU A 331 -5.71 -29.32 27.17
CA LEU A 331 -5.25 -29.02 28.53
C LEU A 331 -6.39 -28.72 29.52
N LYS A 332 -7.63 -29.00 29.13
CA LYS A 332 -8.80 -29.12 30.00
C LYS A 332 -9.38 -30.50 29.83
#